data_AF-A0A9E3KE46-F1
#
_entry.id   AF-A0A9E3KE46-F1
#
_cell.length_a   1.000
_cell.length_b   1.000
_cell.length_c   1.000
_cell.angle_alpha   90.00
_cell.angle_beta   90.00
_cell.angle_gamma   90.00
#
_symmetry.space_group_name_H-M   'P 1'
#
loop_
_entity.id
_entity.type
_entity.pdbx_description
1 polymer ?
#
loop_
_entity_poly.entity_id
_entity_poly.type
_entity_poly.pdbx_seq_one_letter_code
_entity_poly.pdbx_strand_id
1 'polypeptide(L)'
;MAKQISWSPDAKRDYLLIVDYLNAHWSQREVLNFIDRTEEILDLIADNPLLFVSSEKKPGVHRCVIVSQVSMFYRVQHETIELLRFWDNRMDPTKLDY
;
A
#
# COMPACT_ATOMS: atom_id res chain seq x y z
N MET A 1 -1.67 5.32 -21.06
CA MET A 1 -0.47 5.99 -20.50
C MET A 1 -0.42 5.60 -19.04
N ALA A 2 0.69 5.05 -18.57
CA ALA A 2 0.82 4.67 -17.16
C ALA A 2 0.71 5.93 -16.28
N LYS A 3 -0.13 5.89 -15.25
CA LYS A 3 -0.29 7.01 -14.32
C LYS A 3 0.93 7.14 -13.42
N GLN A 4 1.27 8.38 -13.07
CA GLN A 4 2.40 8.64 -12.18
C GLN A 4 2.01 8.32 -10.74
N ILE A 5 2.86 7.54 -10.05
CA ILE A 5 2.66 7.19 -8.64
C ILE A 5 3.46 8.15 -7.76
N SER A 6 2.80 8.73 -6.76
CA SER A 6 3.41 9.54 -5.71
C SER A 6 3.18 8.88 -4.36
N TRP A 7 4.17 8.94 -3.48
CA TRP A 7 4.09 8.37 -2.14
C TRP A 7 4.02 9.49 -1.12
N SER A 8 2.99 9.47 -0.28
CA SER A 8 2.89 10.40 0.86
C SER A 8 4.06 10.16 1.83
N PRO A 9 4.44 11.17 2.64
CA PRO A 9 5.46 10.99 3.67
C PRO A 9 5.13 9.86 4.64
N ASP A 10 3.85 9.68 4.97
CA ASP A 10 3.39 8.61 5.86
C ASP A 10 3.44 7.25 5.19
N ALA A 11 3.05 7.12 3.92
CA ALA A 11 3.20 5.89 3.16
C ALA A 11 4.66 5.42 3.09
N LYS A 12 5.60 6.34 2.85
CA LYS A 12 7.03 6.04 2.86
C LYS A 12 7.50 5.55 4.23
N ARG A 13 7.06 6.23 5.30
CA ARG A 13 7.42 5.84 6.68
C ARG A 13 6.87 4.45 7.01
N ASP A 14 5.60 4.21 6.73
CA ASP A 14 4.93 2.94 7.00
C ASP A 14 5.61 1.79 6.25
N TYR A 15 5.94 1.99 4.97
CA TYR A 15 6.62 0.99 4.17
C TYR A 15 7.98 0.61 4.76
N LEU A 16 8.80 1.61 5.14
CA LEU A 16 10.10 1.36 5.77
C LEU A 16 9.95 0.60 7.09
N LEU A 17 8.99 1.00 7.94
CA LEU A 17 8.73 0.31 9.20
C LEU A 17 8.32 -1.16 9.00
N ILE A 18 7.50 -1.43 7.98
CA ILE A 18 7.09 -2.80 7.64
C ILE A 18 8.28 -3.60 7.13
N VAL A 19 9.11 -3.03 6.25
CA VAL A 19 10.32 -3.70 5.74
C VAL A 19 11.31 -3.97 6.86
N ASP A 20 11.54 -3.02 7.77
CA ASP A 20 12.41 -3.20 8.93
C ASP A 20 11.89 -4.30 9.86
N TYR A 21 10.58 -4.32 10.11
CA TYR A 21 9.94 -5.38 10.89
C TYR A 21 10.08 -6.75 10.23
N LEU A 22 9.84 -6.85 8.92
CA LEU A 22 10.01 -8.09 8.18
C LEU A 22 11.47 -8.57 8.22
N ASN A 23 12.44 -7.67 8.05
CA ASN A 23 13.87 -8.01 8.15
C ASN A 23 14.28 -8.51 9.54
N ALA A 24 13.67 -7.98 10.61
CA ALA A 24 14.00 -8.36 11.97
C ALA A 24 13.34 -9.69 12.43
N HIS A 25 12.16 -10.01 11.88
CA HIS A 25 11.33 -11.12 12.38
C HIS A 25 11.14 -12.28 11.41
N TRP A 26 11.43 -12.08 10.12
CA TRP A 26 11.15 -13.03 9.05
C TRP A 26 12.37 -13.28 8.18
N SER A 27 12.26 -14.25 7.28
CA SER A 27 13.35 -14.59 6.37
C SER A 27 13.52 -13.53 5.28
N GLN A 28 14.73 -13.41 4.72
CA GLN A 28 14.97 -12.54 3.55
C GLN A 28 14.02 -12.84 2.38
N ARG A 29 13.61 -14.10 2.23
CA ARG A 29 12.63 -14.51 1.22
C ARG A 29 11.29 -13.81 1.41
N GLU A 30 10.82 -13.64 2.63
CA GLU A 30 9.52 -12.99 2.91
C GLU A 30 9.60 -11.48 2.72
N VAL A 31 10.74 -10.88 3.08
CA VAL A 31 11.03 -9.47 2.80
C VAL A 31 11.00 -9.21 1.29
N LEU A 32 11.72 -10.02 0.51
CA LEU A 32 11.74 -9.91 -0.94
C LEU A 32 10.35 -10.12 -1.54
N ASN A 33 9.62 -11.14 -1.10
CA ASN A 33 8.25 -11.37 -1.55
C ASN A 33 7.32 -10.18 -1.25
N PHE A 34 7.48 -9.49 -0.11
CA PHE A 34 6.71 -8.29 0.18
C PHE A 34 7.06 -7.13 -0.77
N ILE A 35 8.34 -6.92 -1.05
CA ILE A 35 8.82 -5.91 -1.99
C ILE A 35 8.29 -6.19 -3.40
N ASP A 36 8.49 -7.42 -3.90
CA ASP A 36 8.04 -7.85 -5.23
C ASP A 36 6.52 -7.68 -5.38
N ARG A 37 5.74 -8.10 -4.37
CA ARG A 37 4.28 -7.89 -4.37
C ARG A 37 3.87 -6.43 -4.37
N THR A 38 4.63 -5.58 -3.68
CA THR A 38 4.35 -4.15 -3.68
C THR A 38 4.55 -3.58 -5.09
N GLU A 39 5.69 -3.87 -5.73
CA GLU A 39 5.97 -3.43 -7.10
C GLU A 39 4.93 -3.94 -8.11
N GLU A 40 4.55 -5.22 -8.04
CA GLU A 40 3.47 -5.79 -8.88
C GLU A 40 2.16 -4.98 -8.75
N ILE A 41 1.79 -4.61 -7.53
CA ILE A 41 0.57 -3.83 -7.27
C ILE A 41 0.70 -2.40 -7.80
N LEU A 42 1.88 -1.79 -7.68
CA LEU A 42 2.13 -0.45 -8.22
C LEU A 42 2.00 -0.44 -9.74
N ASP A 43 2.54 -1.45 -10.41
CA ASP A 43 2.37 -1.60 -11.86
C ASP A 43 0.89 -1.78 -12.25
N LEU A 44 0.16 -2.61 -11.51
CA LEU A 44 -1.27 -2.84 -11.73
C LEU A 44 -2.11 -1.57 -11.56
N ILE A 45 -1.88 -0.78 -10.50
CA ILE A 45 -2.63 0.47 -10.31
C ILE A 45 -2.21 1.54 -11.30
N ALA A 46 -0.95 1.57 -11.74
CA ALA A 46 -0.49 2.52 -12.76
C ALA A 46 -1.23 2.34 -14.09
N ASP A 47 -1.57 1.09 -14.45
CA ASP A 47 -2.33 0.77 -15.66
C ASP A 47 -3.85 0.82 -15.42
N ASN A 48 -4.33 0.29 -14.29
CA ASN A 48 -5.75 0.29 -13.91
C ASN A 48 -5.96 0.82 -12.47
N PRO A 49 -6.09 2.14 -12.28
CA PRO A 49 -6.19 2.75 -10.95
C PRO A 49 -7.46 2.38 -10.18
N LEU A 50 -8.50 1.89 -10.85
CA LEU A 50 -9.78 1.51 -10.23
C LEU A 50 -9.91 -0.01 -10.03
N LEU A 51 -8.82 -0.74 -10.18
CA LEU A 51 -8.79 -2.20 -10.04
C LEU A 51 -9.20 -2.69 -8.64
N PHE A 52 -8.86 -1.94 -7.60
CA PHE A 52 -9.06 -2.35 -6.22
C PHE A 52 -10.30 -1.73 -5.59
N VAL A 53 -10.81 -2.40 -4.56
CA VAL A 53 -12.05 -2.03 -3.87
C VAL A 53 -11.93 -0.67 -3.19
N SER A 54 -13.01 0.10 -3.20
CA SER A 54 -13.10 1.34 -2.43
C SER A 54 -13.03 1.04 -0.93
N SER A 55 -12.35 1.91 -0.20
CA SER A 55 -12.32 1.87 1.26
C SER A 55 -13.69 2.26 1.84
N GLU A 56 -14.15 1.51 2.82
CA GLU A 56 -15.36 1.82 3.59
C GLU A 56 -15.21 3.09 4.44
N LYS A 57 -13.98 3.50 4.78
CA LYS A 57 -13.73 4.65 5.66
C LYS A 57 -13.83 6.00 4.96
N LYS A 58 -13.33 6.11 3.73
CA LYS A 58 -13.27 7.38 2.99
C LYS A 58 -13.58 7.16 1.50
N PRO A 59 -14.61 7.81 0.95
CA PRO A 59 -14.90 7.76 -0.49
C PRO A 59 -13.69 8.24 -1.32
N GLY A 60 -13.43 7.56 -2.44
CA GLY A 60 -12.32 7.89 -3.34
C GLY A 60 -10.95 7.37 -2.90
N VAL A 61 -10.87 6.69 -1.75
CA VAL A 61 -9.71 5.88 -1.37
C VAL A 61 -9.98 4.44 -1.75
N HIS A 62 -8.97 3.76 -2.28
CA HIS A 62 -8.98 2.35 -2.62
C HIS A 62 -8.06 1.59 -1.68
N ARG A 63 -8.46 0.35 -1.36
CA ARG A 63 -7.70 -0.57 -0.51
C ARG A 63 -7.20 -1.74 -1.34
N CYS A 64 -5.90 -1.96 -1.31
CA CYS A 64 -5.24 -3.13 -1.89
C CYS A 64 -4.61 -3.98 -0.78
N VAL A 65 -4.69 -5.30 -0.88
CA VAL A 65 -4.01 -6.22 0.03
C VAL A 65 -2.72 -6.67 -0.64
N ILE A 66 -1.56 -6.32 -0.05
CA ILE A 66 -0.25 -6.71 -0.59
C ILE A 66 0.08 -8.14 -0.17
N VAL A 67 0.00 -8.36 1.15
CA VAL A 67 0.09 -9.68 1.78
C VAL A 67 -1.00 -9.74 2.85
N SER A 68 -1.32 -10.93 3.35
CA SER A 68 -2.40 -11.09 4.34
C SER A 68 -2.23 -10.17 5.56
N GLN A 69 -0.99 -9.88 5.95
CA GLN A 69 -0.68 -8.99 7.07
C GLN A 69 -0.62 -7.50 6.70
N VAL A 70 -0.55 -7.10 5.42
CA VAL A 70 -0.36 -5.70 5.03
C VAL A 70 -1.31 -5.27 3.93
N SER A 71 -2.07 -4.20 4.18
CA SER A 71 -2.88 -3.52 3.16
C SER A 71 -2.27 -2.16 2.81
N MET A 72 -2.36 -1.77 1.55
CA MET A 72 -2.02 -0.43 1.06
C MET A 72 -3.30 0.35 0.76
N PHE A 73 -3.27 1.63 1.08
CA PHE A 73 -4.35 2.57 0.77
C PHE A 73 -3.84 3.64 -0.18
N TYR A 74 -4.58 3.89 -1.25
CA TYR A 74 -4.23 4.89 -2.26
C TYR A 74 -5.46 5.63 -2.75
N ARG A 75 -5.26 6.80 -3.36
CA ARG A 75 -6.32 7.54 -4.05
C ARG A 75 -5.86 7.99 -5.42
N VAL A 76 -6.81 8.15 -6.33
CA VAL A 76 -6.56 8.62 -7.69
C VAL A 76 -6.87 10.11 -7.76
N GLN A 77 -5.86 10.93 -8.05
CA GLN A 77 -5.98 12.38 -8.23
C GLN A 77 -5.66 12.76 -9.68
N HIS A 78 -6.69 13.05 -10.48
CA HIS A 78 -6.54 13.38 -11.91
C HIS A 78 -5.69 12.30 -12.64
N GLU A 79 -4.45 12.64 -12.99
CA GLU A 79 -3.49 11.78 -13.70
C GLU A 79 -2.45 11.11 -12.78
N THR A 80 -2.58 11.28 -11.47
CA THR A 80 -1.64 10.77 -10.47
C THR A 80 -2.32 9.82 -9.49
N ILE A 81 -1.56 8.84 -9.00
CA ILE A 81 -1.98 7.91 -7.96
C ILE A 81 -1.16 8.24 -6.73
N GLU A 82 -1.82 8.63 -5.65
CA GLU A 82 -1.16 8.95 -4.40
C GLU A 82 -1.34 7.79 -3.42
N LEU A 83 -0.22 7.20 -3.00
CA LEU A 83 -0.19 6.23 -1.92
C LEU A 83 -0.29 6.97 -0.58
N LEU A 84 -1.30 6.62 0.21
CA LEU A 84 -1.63 7.32 1.45
C LEU A 84 -0.96 6.65 2.65
N ARG A 85 -1.11 5.34 2.81
CA ARG A 85 -0.64 4.56 3.97
C ARG A 85 -0.36 3.12 3.59
N PHE A 86 0.58 2.50 4.30
CA PHE A 86 0.67 1.05 4.42
C PHE A 86 0.24 0.66 5.83
N TRP A 87 -0.63 -0.33 5.94
CA TRP A 87 -1.23 -0.71 7.20
C TRP A 87 -0.98 -2.17 7.50
N ASP A 88 -0.42 -2.45 8.67
CA ASP A 88 -0.39 -3.80 9.21
C ASP A 88 -1.79 -4.19 9.71
N ASN A 89 -2.41 -5.15 9.02
CA ASN A 89 -3.74 -5.66 9.29
C ASN A 89 -3.89 -6.31 10.68
N ARG A 90 -2.78 -6.59 11.39
CA ARG A 90 -2.79 -7.07 12.78
C ARG A 90 -3.01 -5.95 13.79
N MET A 91 -2.84 -4.69 13.39
CA MET A 91 -3.09 -3.52 14.25
C MET A 91 -4.58 -3.19 14.33
N ASP A 92 -4.96 -2.54 15.44
CA ASP A 92 -6.33 -2.12 15.70
C ASP A 92 -6.84 -1.19 14.58
N PRO A 93 -7.88 -1.59 13.82
CA PRO A 93 -8.37 -0.82 12.67
C PRO A 93 -8.92 0.56 13.06
N THR A 94 -9.25 0.82 14.33
CA THR A 94 -9.69 2.14 14.79
C THR A 94 -8.58 3.19 14.75
N LYS A 95 -7.31 2.78 14.81
CA LYS A 95 -6.13 3.66 14.79
C LYS A 95 -5.65 4.04 13.38
N LEU A 96 -6.23 3.43 12.35
CA LEU A 96 -5.90 3.71 10.96
C LEU A 96 -6.56 5.02 10.51
N ASP A 97 -5.74 6.03 10.23
CA ASP A 97 -6.14 7.34 9.71
C ASP A 97 -5.33 7.64 8.43
N TYR A 98 -5.98 8.21 7.41
CA TYR A 98 -5.37 8.58 6.12
C TYR A 98 -6.21 9.61 5.40
#